data_AF-A0AAX3H1K3-F1
#
_entry.id   AF-A0AAX3H1K3-F1
#
_cell.length_a   1.000
_cell.length_b   1.000
_cell.length_c   1.000
_cell.angle_alpha   90.00
_cell.angle_beta   90.00
_cell.angle_gamma   90.00
#
_symmetry.space_group_name_H-M   'P 1'
#
loop_
_entity.id
_entity.type
_entity.pdbx_description
1 polymer ?
#
loop_
_entity_poly.entity_id
_entity_poly.type
_entity_poly.pdbx_seq_one_letter_code
_entity_poly.pdbx_strand_id
1 'polypeptide(L)' 'MNKNDNLVIICMFIGMILGVAIGYVMGIYKGSVGTTMCYGLVFGMLIGICIGAVIKNSNKKE' A
#
# COMPACT_ATOMS: atom_id res chain seq x y z
N MET A 1 0.26 22.13 -2.94
CA MET A 1 0.20 20.75 -2.43
C MET A 1 1.25 20.61 -1.34
N ASN A 2 0.89 20.22 -0.12
CA ASN A 2 1.83 20.10 1.00
C ASN A 2 2.81 18.95 0.71
N LYS A 3 4.11 19.15 0.98
CA LYS A 3 5.16 18.15 0.70
C LYS A 3 4.89 16.83 1.43
N ASN A 4 4.23 16.92 2.58
CA ASN A 4 3.79 15.80 3.40
C ASN A 4 2.64 15.00 2.79
N ASP A 5 1.70 15.65 2.10
CA ASP A 5 0.58 14.96 1.46
C ASP A 5 1.05 14.20 0.22
N ASN A 6 2.05 14.74 -0.51
CA ASN A 6 2.71 14.01 -1.59
C ASN A 6 3.37 12.72 -1.11
N LEU A 7 4.01 12.74 0.07
CA LEU A 7 4.67 11.56 0.62
C LEU A 7 3.67 10.45 0.97
N VAL A 8 2.53 10.83 1.57
CA VAL A 8 1.43 9.87 1.85
C VAL A 8 0.90 9.28 0.55
N ILE A 9 0.66 10.10 -0.47
CA ILE A 9 0.18 9.65 -1.78
C ILE A 9 1.18 8.66 -2.41
N ILE A 10 2.48 8.98 -2.40
CA ILE A 10 3.52 8.11 -2.96
C ILE A 10 3.60 6.77 -2.20
N CYS A 11 3.60 6.80 -0.85
CA CYS A 11 3.57 5.58 -0.04
C CYS A 11 2.34 4.71 -0.34
N MET A 12 1.19 5.34 -0.55
CA MET A 12 -0.05 4.66 -0.86
C MET A 12 -0.01 3.99 -2.25
N PHE A 13 0.53 4.67 -3.26
CA PHE A 13 0.76 4.09 -4.59
C PHE A 13 1.73 2.91 -4.54
N ILE A 14 2.86 3.05 -3.85
CA ILE A 14 3.84 1.96 -3.69
C ILE A 14 3.22 0.77 -2.96
N GLY A 15 2.47 1.04 -1.88
CA GLY A 15 1.77 0.01 -1.11
C GLY A 15 0.76 -0.78 -1.95
N MET A 16 -0.01 -0.09 -2.81
CA MET A 16 -0.93 -0.77 -3.74
C MET A 16 -0.18 -1.63 -4.76
N ILE A 17 0.88 -1.10 -5.40
CA ILE A 17 1.64 -1.84 -6.42
C ILE A 17 2.27 -3.10 -5.81
N LEU A 18 2.90 -2.98 -4.64
CA LEU A 18 3.48 -4.12 -3.92
C LEU A 18 2.41 -5.11 -3.46
N GLY A 19 1.30 -4.62 -2.89
CA GLY A 19 0.20 -5.46 -2.43
C GLY A 19 -0.43 -6.27 -3.56
N VAL A 20 -0.66 -5.66 -4.71
CA VAL A 20 -1.16 -6.34 -5.91
C VAL A 20 -0.14 -7.33 -6.44
N ALA A 21 1.16 -6.98 -6.49
CA ALA A 21 2.21 -7.89 -6.96
C ALA A 21 2.30 -9.15 -6.09
N ILE A 22 2.27 -8.99 -4.77
CA ILE A 22 2.29 -10.12 -3.83
C ILE A 22 0.99 -10.94 -3.94
N GLY A 23 -0.16 -10.26 -3.96
CA GLY A 23 -1.47 -10.91 -4.11
C GLY A 23 -1.62 -11.67 -5.43
N TYR A 24 -1.00 -11.17 -6.50
CA TYR A 24 -0.96 -11.81 -7.81
C TYR A 24 -0.14 -13.10 -7.79
N VAL A 25 1.10 -13.04 -7.29
CA VAL A 25 1.98 -14.22 -7.17
C VAL A 25 1.29 -15.28 -6.33
N MET A 26 0.80 -14.90 -5.13
CA MET A 26 0.09 -15.81 -4.23
C MET A 26 -1.18 -16.39 -4.88
N GLY A 27 -1.88 -15.59 -5.67
CA GLY A 27 -3.10 -15.99 -6.38
C GLY A 27 -2.86 -16.99 -7.51
N ILE A 28 -1.74 -16.87 -8.22
CA ILE A 28 -1.30 -17.87 -9.21
C ILE A 28 -1.04 -19.21 -8.53
N TYR A 29 -0.30 -19.22 -7.41
CA TYR A 29 -0.02 -20.44 -6.65
C TYR A 29 -1.29 -21.13 -6.14
N LYS A 30 -2.33 -20.36 -5.81
CA LYS A 30 -3.58 -20.87 -5.23
C LYS A 30 -4.67 -21.18 -6.27
N GLY A 31 -4.42 -20.90 -7.55
CA GLY A 31 -5.41 -21.04 -8.63
C GLY A 31 -6.60 -20.07 -8.54
N SER A 32 -6.53 -19.05 -7.67
CA SER A 32 -7.61 -18.08 -7.43
C SER A 32 -7.04 -16.66 -7.47
N VAL A 33 -6.61 -16.24 -8.66
CA VAL A 33 -5.92 -14.96 -8.86
C VAL A 33 -6.79 -13.77 -8.47
N GLY A 34 -8.09 -13.81 -8.81
CA GLY A 34 -9.02 -12.71 -8.55
C GLY A 34 -9.23 -12.39 -7.07
N THR A 35 -9.48 -13.41 -6.24
CA THR A 35 -9.70 -13.21 -4.80
C THR A 35 -8.42 -12.71 -4.12
N THR A 36 -7.30 -13.35 -4.43
CA THR A 36 -6.00 -13.07 -3.79
C THR A 36 -5.44 -11.69 -4.17
N MET A 37 -5.69 -11.23 -5.41
CA MET A 37 -5.39 -9.85 -5.82
C MET A 37 -6.22 -8.83 -5.04
N CYS A 38 -7.52 -9.04 -4.86
CA CYS A 38 -8.36 -8.13 -4.08
C CYS A 38 -7.87 -8.01 -2.64
N TYR A 39 -7.53 -9.14 -1.99
CA TYR A 39 -6.93 -9.12 -0.66
C TYR A 39 -5.58 -8.39 -0.64
N GLY A 40 -4.71 -8.66 -1.62
CA GLY A 40 -3.41 -8.01 -1.74
C GLY A 40 -3.52 -6.49 -1.91
N LEU A 41 -4.49 -6.02 -2.70
CA LEU A 41 -4.74 -4.59 -2.91
C LEU A 41 -5.24 -3.91 -1.62
N VAL A 42 -6.23 -4.50 -0.94
CA VAL A 42 -6.76 -3.97 0.31
C VAL A 42 -5.68 -3.91 1.39
N PHE A 43 -4.89 -4.97 1.52
CA PHE A 43 -3.82 -5.06 2.52
C PHE A 43 -2.66 -4.10 2.19
N GLY A 44 -2.26 -4.02 0.92
CA GLY A 44 -1.23 -3.08 0.46
C GLY A 44 -1.61 -1.62 0.64
N MET A 45 -2.89 -1.28 0.42
CA MET A 45 -3.43 0.05 0.67
C MET A 45 -3.44 0.40 2.16
N LEU A 46 -3.88 -0.51 3.03
CA LEU A 46 -3.86 -0.34 4.49
C LEU A 46 -2.44 -0.06 5.01
N ILE A 47 -1.47 -0.91 4.62
CA ILE A 47 -0.07 -0.75 5.02
C ILE A 47 0.52 0.56 4.48
N GLY A 48 0.28 0.86 3.19
CA GLY A 48 0.78 2.09 2.56
C GLY A 48 0.26 3.35 3.23
N ILE A 49 -1.02 3.37 3.62
CA ILE A 49 -1.62 4.48 4.38
C ILE A 49 -1.04 4.56 5.78
N CYS A 50 -0.91 3.45 6.50
CA CYS A 50 -0.35 3.45 7.85
C CYS A 50 1.08 4.00 7.86
N ILE A 51 1.95 3.51 6.96
CA ILE A 51 3.34 3.98 6.85
C ILE A 51 3.37 5.46 6.47
N GLY A 52 2.60 5.87 5.45
CA GLY A 52 2.53 7.27 5.02
C GLY A 52 2.05 8.20 6.15
N ALA A 53 1.05 7.78 6.93
CA ALA A 53 0.53 8.54 8.06
C ALA A 53 1.53 8.65 9.21
N VAL A 54 2.26 7.57 9.53
CA VAL A 54 3.33 7.58 10.55
C VAL A 54 4.44 8.54 10.14
N ILE A 55 4.92 8.46 8.90
CA ILE A 55 5.98 9.35 8.40
C ILE A 55 5.52 10.81 8.43
N LYS A 56 4.28 11.07 7.96
CA LYS A 56 3.67 12.40 8.01
C LYS A 56 3.58 12.95 9.45
N ASN A 57 3.21 12.12 10.43
CA ASN A 57 3.13 12.55 11.82
C ASN A 57 4.50 12.75 12.47
N SER A 58 5.50 11.92 12.15
CA SER A 58 6.88 12.13 12.63
C SER A 58 7.48 13.43 12.09
N ASN A 59 7.26 13.74 10.81
CA ASN A 59 7.76 14.98 10.19
C ASN A 59 7.08 16.26 10.70
N LYS A 60 5.94 16.12 11.40
CA LYS A 60 5.18 17.23 11.99
C LYS A 60 5.60 17.53 13.43
N LYS A 61 6.44 16.67 14.02
CA LYS A 61 6.95 16.78 15.39
C LYS A 61 8.38 17.34 15.47
N GLU A 62 9.06 17.46 14.33
CA GLU A 62 10.24 18.33 14.15
C GLU A 62 9.80 19.75 13.78
#